data_AF-A0A4U8WCL5-F1
#
_entry.id   AF-A0A4U8WCL5-F1
#
_cell.length_a   1.000
_cell.length_b   1.000
_cell.length_c   1.000
_cell.angle_alpha   90.00
_cell.angle_beta   90.00
_cell.angle_gamma   90.00
#
_symmetry.space_group_name_H-M   'P 1'
#
loop_
_entity.id
_entity.type
_entity.pdbx_description
1 polymer ?
#
loop_
_entity_poly.entity_id
_entity_poly.type
_entity_poly.pdbx_seq_one_letter_code
_entity_poly.pdbx_strand_id
1 'polypeptide(L)'
;MKIEQIYTGCLAQGAYYIVSENEAAIIDPLREVKPYLDRLEKDNVTLKYIFETHFHADFVSGHLDLSKKTNAPIIYGPTAEPQFEAIIAEDEQIFEIGKIKIKVLHTPGHTMESTTYLLIDENGTETAIFTGDTLFLGDVGRPDLAQKATNLTQEDLAGILYDSLQSKIMPLDDSITVYPAHGAGSACGKNMQKETVDILGNQKKTNYALNQPDKESFIREVLDGLTAPPKYFGMNVALNKGGYESLDVVMNKGLNPISVEDFESFAKETGALILDTRNPADFHKGFIPNAINIGLKGDFAPWVGTLVVDVQQPIILVSDEGTEEEAIMRLSRVGFDNVLGYLKGGFDAWKNSKKEIDVVKRISPAEFAEQFTASSKIIDVRKISEYSAEHIDNAYNRPLDIISEWISAVDDSEHFFLHCAGGYRSMIAASILNSHGIRNFTEIEGGFNGIKKTEKLPVSDFVCQSKVL
;
A
#
# COMPACT_ATOMS: atom_id res chain seq x y z
N MET A 1 -16.38 -25.43 -10.61
CA MET A 1 -15.68 -24.50 -9.70
C MET A 1 -14.92 -23.48 -10.52
N LYS A 2 -14.91 -22.21 -10.12
CA LYS A 2 -14.10 -21.12 -10.70
C LYS A 2 -13.40 -20.37 -9.57
N ILE A 3 -12.12 -20.06 -9.73
CA ILE A 3 -11.35 -19.17 -8.87
C ILE A 3 -10.87 -18.01 -9.74
N GLU A 4 -11.16 -16.78 -9.34
CA GLU A 4 -10.72 -15.57 -10.01
C GLU A 4 -9.97 -14.69 -9.02
N GLN A 5 -8.71 -14.37 -9.34
CA GLN A 5 -7.95 -13.36 -8.60
C GLN A 5 -8.31 -11.96 -9.10
N ILE A 6 -8.61 -11.08 -8.17
CA ILE A 6 -8.90 -9.67 -8.40
C ILE A 6 -7.74 -8.89 -7.79
N TYR A 7 -6.74 -8.56 -8.62
CA TYR A 7 -5.48 -7.99 -8.16
C TYR A 7 -5.44 -6.47 -8.36
N THR A 8 -5.11 -5.73 -7.30
CA THR A 8 -4.99 -4.28 -7.30
C THR A 8 -3.53 -3.86 -7.22
N GLY A 9 -2.95 -3.52 -8.38
CA GLY A 9 -1.52 -3.27 -8.52
C GLY A 9 -0.97 -2.14 -7.64
N CYS A 10 -1.75 -1.10 -7.34
CA CYS A 10 -1.26 0.00 -6.50
C CYS A 10 -1.09 -0.34 -5.01
N LEU A 11 -1.68 -1.44 -4.55
CA LEU A 11 -1.49 -2.00 -3.20
C LEU A 11 -0.76 -3.34 -3.23
N ALA A 12 -0.50 -3.86 -4.44
CA ALA A 12 -0.03 -5.22 -4.66
C ALA A 12 -0.91 -6.28 -3.96
N GLN A 13 -2.22 -6.02 -3.84
CA GLN A 13 -3.18 -6.82 -3.08
C GLN A 13 -4.01 -7.74 -3.99
N GLY A 14 -4.23 -8.98 -3.58
CA GLY A 14 -5.07 -9.97 -4.23
C GLY A 14 -6.30 -10.32 -3.40
N ALA A 15 -7.48 -9.99 -3.92
CA ALA A 15 -8.74 -10.53 -3.45
C ALA A 15 -9.15 -11.75 -4.30
N TYR A 16 -9.91 -12.67 -3.73
CA TYR A 16 -10.28 -13.90 -4.44
C TYR A 16 -11.78 -14.09 -4.51
N TYR A 17 -12.30 -14.31 -5.72
CA TYR A 17 -13.69 -14.61 -5.98
C TYR A 17 -13.83 -16.07 -6.41
N ILE A 18 -14.53 -16.87 -5.60
CA ILE A 18 -14.63 -18.31 -5.73
C ILE A 18 -16.09 -18.68 -5.96
N VAL A 19 -16.38 -19.45 -7.02
CA VAL A 19 -17.75 -19.84 -7.39
C VAL A 19 -17.87 -21.35 -7.51
N SER A 20 -18.95 -21.88 -6.94
CA SER A 20 -19.35 -23.28 -7.05
C SER A 20 -20.87 -23.37 -7.10
N GLU A 21 -21.39 -23.91 -8.20
CA GLU A 21 -22.84 -23.94 -8.49
C GLU A 21 -23.46 -22.54 -8.45
N ASN A 22 -24.45 -22.32 -7.57
CA ASN A 22 -25.16 -21.05 -7.40
C ASN A 22 -24.65 -20.24 -6.18
N GLU A 23 -23.50 -20.62 -5.61
CA GLU A 23 -22.93 -19.97 -4.43
C GLU A 23 -21.52 -19.43 -4.73
N ALA A 24 -21.18 -18.33 -4.07
CA ALA A 24 -19.86 -17.73 -4.13
C ALA A 24 -19.28 -17.47 -2.74
N ALA A 25 -17.95 -17.39 -2.67
CA ALA A 25 -17.22 -16.84 -1.55
C ALA A 25 -16.22 -15.80 -2.03
N ILE A 26 -15.96 -14.80 -1.20
CA ILE A 26 -14.94 -13.78 -1.44
C ILE A 26 -13.94 -13.81 -0.30
N ILE A 27 -12.65 -13.74 -0.62
CA ILE A 27 -11.56 -13.67 0.36
C ILE A 27 -10.87 -12.31 0.22
N ASP A 28 -10.67 -11.62 1.35
CA ASP A 28 -9.99 -10.33 1.49
C ASP A 28 -10.50 -9.25 0.51
N PRO A 29 -11.81 -8.91 0.51
CA PRO A 29 -12.36 -7.88 -0.37
C PRO A 29 -11.74 -6.51 -0.10
N LEU A 30 -11.40 -5.80 -1.17
CA LEU A 30 -11.02 -4.39 -1.13
C LEU A 30 -12.19 -3.48 -0.76
N ARG A 31 -11.85 -2.25 -0.37
CA ARG A 31 -12.77 -1.18 0.03
C ARG A 31 -13.96 -1.01 -0.91
N GLU A 32 -13.71 -0.93 -2.21
CA GLU A 32 -14.76 -0.78 -3.22
C GLU A 32 -15.43 -2.11 -3.56
N VAL A 33 -16.70 -2.25 -3.17
CA VAL A 33 -17.39 -3.53 -3.28
C VAL A 33 -18.12 -3.77 -4.60
N LYS A 34 -18.27 -2.72 -5.42
CA LYS A 34 -18.99 -2.78 -6.70
C LYS A 34 -18.45 -3.86 -7.65
N PRO A 35 -17.12 -4.02 -7.84
CA PRO A 35 -16.59 -5.05 -8.73
C PRO A 35 -16.96 -6.48 -8.30
N TYR A 36 -17.22 -6.72 -7.01
CA TYR A 36 -17.69 -8.01 -6.50
C TYR A 36 -19.18 -8.20 -6.77
N LEU A 37 -19.99 -7.18 -6.50
CA LEU A 37 -21.44 -7.20 -6.75
C LEU A 37 -21.76 -7.44 -8.24
N ASP A 38 -21.04 -6.75 -9.13
CA ASP A 38 -21.19 -6.92 -10.57
C ASP A 38 -20.87 -8.37 -11.02
N ARG A 39 -19.90 -9.04 -10.37
CA ARG A 39 -19.55 -10.44 -10.64
C ARG A 39 -20.62 -11.41 -10.16
N LEU A 40 -21.15 -11.19 -8.95
CA LEU A 40 -22.23 -11.99 -8.39
C LEU A 40 -23.47 -11.94 -9.28
N GLU A 41 -23.84 -10.74 -9.75
CA GLU A 41 -24.96 -10.56 -10.67
C GLU A 41 -24.71 -11.23 -12.03
N LYS A 42 -23.53 -11.00 -12.62
CA LYS A 42 -23.15 -11.56 -13.91
C LYS A 42 -23.15 -13.09 -13.90
N ASP A 43 -22.63 -13.70 -12.83
CA ASP A 43 -22.55 -15.15 -12.71
C ASP A 43 -23.87 -15.75 -12.15
N ASN A 44 -24.82 -14.90 -11.74
CA ASN A 44 -26.12 -15.27 -11.15
C ASN A 44 -25.97 -16.21 -9.94
N VAL A 45 -25.13 -15.80 -8.99
CA VAL A 45 -24.81 -16.57 -7.77
C VAL A 45 -25.02 -15.74 -6.51
N THR A 46 -25.27 -16.42 -5.39
CA THR A 46 -25.42 -15.79 -4.08
C THR A 46 -24.09 -15.81 -3.33
N LEU A 47 -23.65 -14.66 -2.83
CA LEU A 47 -22.50 -14.61 -1.94
C LEU A 47 -22.86 -15.26 -0.60
N LYS A 48 -22.16 -16.33 -0.25
CA LYS A 48 -22.41 -17.11 0.96
C LYS A 48 -21.51 -16.71 2.12
N TYR A 49 -20.24 -16.44 1.83
CA TYR A 49 -19.24 -16.11 2.85
C TYR A 49 -18.30 -15.02 2.35
N ILE A 50 -17.93 -14.14 3.27
CA ILE A 50 -16.84 -13.19 3.12
C ILE A 50 -15.76 -13.64 4.11
N PHE A 51 -14.65 -14.15 3.61
CA PHE A 51 -13.54 -14.56 4.44
C PHE A 51 -12.52 -13.44 4.51
N GLU A 52 -12.03 -13.19 5.71
CA GLU A 52 -10.89 -12.34 5.99
C GLU A 52 -9.77 -13.21 6.53
N THR A 53 -8.58 -13.12 5.94
CA THR A 53 -7.42 -13.89 6.40
C THR A 53 -6.85 -13.31 7.69
N HIS A 54 -6.93 -11.99 7.87
CA HIS A 54 -6.47 -11.27 9.04
C HIS A 54 -7.03 -9.83 9.08
N PHE A 55 -6.78 -9.08 10.15
CA PHE A 55 -7.04 -7.63 10.15
C PHE A 55 -5.95 -6.91 9.34
N HIS A 56 -6.26 -6.59 8.08
CA HIS A 56 -5.33 -5.92 7.17
C HIS A 56 -4.81 -4.60 7.74
N ALA A 57 -3.53 -4.31 7.51
CA ALA A 57 -2.86 -3.11 8.02
C ALA A 57 -2.59 -2.08 6.91
N ASP A 58 -2.52 -2.49 5.67
CA ASP A 58 -2.11 -1.66 4.54
C ASP A 58 -3.31 -1.08 3.78
N PHE A 59 -4.49 -1.71 3.90
CA PHE A 59 -5.76 -1.22 3.36
C PHE A 59 -6.95 -1.42 4.31
N VAL A 60 -8.05 -0.70 4.05
CA VAL A 60 -9.36 -0.89 4.69
C VAL A 60 -10.18 -1.82 3.82
N SER A 61 -10.56 -2.97 4.36
CA SER A 61 -11.33 -3.96 3.62
C SER A 61 -12.75 -3.49 3.32
N GLY A 62 -13.39 -4.10 2.33
CA GLY A 62 -14.80 -3.89 1.99
C GLY A 62 -15.77 -4.84 2.68
N HIS A 63 -15.31 -5.67 3.63
CA HIS A 63 -16.13 -6.72 4.25
C HIS A 63 -17.45 -6.21 4.85
N LEU A 64 -17.46 -5.05 5.54
CA LEU A 64 -18.70 -4.53 6.13
C LEU A 64 -19.70 -4.07 5.07
N ASP A 65 -19.22 -3.38 4.02
CA ASP A 65 -20.08 -2.89 2.95
C ASP A 65 -20.63 -4.04 2.12
N LEU A 66 -19.80 -5.04 1.85
CA LEU A 66 -20.20 -6.23 1.11
C LEU A 66 -21.21 -7.05 1.91
N SER A 67 -20.95 -7.27 3.21
CA SER A 67 -21.86 -7.98 4.11
C SER A 67 -23.22 -7.28 4.20
N LYS A 68 -23.25 -5.96 4.38
CA LYS A 68 -24.50 -5.18 4.42
C LYS A 68 -25.29 -5.27 3.11
N LYS A 69 -24.60 -5.30 1.95
CA LYS A 69 -25.24 -5.32 0.62
C LYS A 69 -25.72 -6.72 0.20
N THR A 70 -25.14 -7.80 0.75
CA THR A 70 -25.46 -9.18 0.35
C THR A 70 -26.11 -10.03 1.46
N ASN A 71 -26.04 -9.58 2.72
CA ASN A 71 -26.32 -10.36 3.92
C ASN A 71 -25.39 -11.57 4.15
N ALA A 72 -24.26 -11.64 3.42
CA ALA A 72 -23.28 -12.69 3.65
C ALA A 72 -22.55 -12.45 4.98
N PRO A 73 -22.41 -13.47 5.86
CA PRO A 73 -21.62 -13.35 7.06
C PRO A 73 -20.13 -13.18 6.75
N ILE A 74 -19.48 -12.39 7.60
CA ILE A 74 -18.03 -12.21 7.62
C ILE A 74 -17.42 -13.30 8.49
N ILE A 75 -16.36 -13.93 8.00
CA ILE A 75 -15.64 -15.01 8.65
C ILE A 75 -14.21 -14.54 8.93
N TYR A 76 -13.81 -14.64 10.19
CA TYR A 76 -12.42 -14.58 10.62
C TYR A 76 -12.04 -15.91 11.26
N GLY A 77 -10.75 -16.23 11.32
CA GLY A 77 -10.29 -17.40 12.06
C GLY A 77 -10.11 -17.18 13.56
N PRO A 78 -9.46 -18.15 14.25
CA PRO A 78 -9.34 -18.12 15.70
C PRO A 78 -8.69 -16.85 16.23
N THR A 79 -9.06 -16.46 17.45
CA THR A 79 -8.52 -15.29 18.18
C THR A 79 -8.87 -13.90 17.62
N ALA A 80 -9.61 -13.81 16.51
CA ALA A 80 -10.14 -12.54 16.04
C ALA A 80 -11.18 -11.95 17.01
N GLU A 81 -11.09 -10.64 17.25
CA GLU A 81 -11.96 -9.89 18.16
C GLU A 81 -12.54 -8.61 17.51
N PRO A 82 -13.34 -8.72 16.44
CA PRO A 82 -13.95 -7.55 15.81
C PRO A 82 -15.00 -6.89 16.71
N GLN A 83 -15.24 -5.59 16.51
CA GLN A 83 -16.30 -4.81 17.17
C GLN A 83 -17.63 -4.82 16.38
N PHE A 84 -17.74 -5.71 15.41
CA PHE A 84 -18.91 -5.94 14.56
C PHE A 84 -19.24 -7.44 14.54
N GLU A 85 -20.42 -7.77 14.02
CA GLU A 85 -20.85 -9.17 13.90
C GLU A 85 -20.00 -9.92 12.87
N ALA A 86 -19.34 -10.99 13.32
CA ALA A 86 -18.59 -11.91 12.48
C ALA A 86 -18.65 -13.32 13.09
N ILE A 87 -18.50 -14.33 12.25
CA ILE A 87 -18.28 -15.71 12.68
C ILE A 87 -16.79 -15.86 12.93
N ILE A 88 -16.43 -16.19 14.17
CA ILE A 88 -15.05 -16.52 14.55
C ILE A 88 -14.91 -18.03 14.44
N ALA A 89 -14.23 -18.49 13.39
CA ALA A 89 -14.08 -19.89 13.09
C ALA A 89 -13.08 -20.57 14.04
N GLU A 90 -13.31 -21.85 14.29
CA GLU A 90 -12.35 -22.74 14.94
C GLU A 90 -11.31 -23.24 13.92
N ASP A 91 -10.13 -23.61 14.39
CA ASP A 91 -9.14 -24.30 13.56
C ASP A 91 -9.73 -25.62 13.01
N GLU A 92 -9.42 -25.95 11.76
CA GLU A 92 -9.96 -27.08 11.00
C GLU A 92 -11.48 -27.01 10.70
N GLN A 93 -12.17 -25.92 11.05
CA GLN A 93 -13.59 -25.75 10.73
C GLN A 93 -13.81 -25.73 9.20
N ILE A 94 -14.91 -26.34 8.75
CA ILE A 94 -15.27 -26.46 7.33
C ILE A 94 -16.49 -25.60 7.00
N PHE A 95 -16.38 -24.86 5.90
CA PHE A 95 -17.47 -24.09 5.28
C PHE A 95 -17.78 -24.65 3.89
N GLU A 96 -19.05 -24.93 3.61
CA GLU A 96 -19.49 -25.49 2.33
C GLU A 96 -19.97 -24.40 1.37
N ILE A 97 -19.52 -24.43 0.12
CA ILE A 97 -19.90 -23.50 -0.95
C ILE A 97 -20.24 -24.33 -2.19
N GLY A 98 -21.52 -24.48 -2.52
CA GLY A 98 -22.01 -25.41 -3.53
C GLY A 98 -21.45 -26.82 -3.27
N LYS A 99 -20.63 -27.30 -4.20
CA LYS A 99 -19.95 -28.61 -4.10
C LYS A 99 -18.54 -28.58 -3.50
N ILE A 100 -18.00 -27.41 -3.18
CA ILE A 100 -16.63 -27.28 -2.65
C ILE A 100 -16.67 -26.98 -1.15
N LYS A 101 -15.52 -27.15 -0.51
CA LYS A 101 -15.33 -26.84 0.91
C LYS A 101 -14.14 -25.93 1.11
N ILE A 102 -14.24 -25.02 2.07
CA ILE A 102 -13.11 -24.26 2.59
C ILE A 102 -12.87 -24.72 4.03
N LYS A 103 -11.67 -25.22 4.29
CA LYS A 103 -11.20 -25.59 5.62
C LYS A 103 -10.32 -24.47 6.18
N VAL A 104 -10.58 -24.07 7.42
CA VAL A 104 -9.82 -23.07 8.16
C VAL A 104 -8.53 -23.71 8.69
N LEU A 105 -7.39 -23.08 8.43
CA LEU A 105 -6.11 -23.41 9.04
C LEU A 105 -5.63 -22.19 9.82
N HIS A 106 -5.58 -22.28 11.15
CA HIS A 106 -5.06 -21.21 11.98
C HIS A 106 -3.55 -21.10 11.81
N THR A 107 -3.09 -19.99 11.25
CA THR A 107 -1.69 -19.76 10.88
C THR A 107 -1.17 -18.43 11.45
N PRO A 108 -1.16 -18.27 12.79
CA PRO A 108 -0.66 -17.06 13.42
C PRO A 108 0.80 -16.80 13.09
N GLY A 109 1.20 -15.53 13.13
CA GLY A 109 2.59 -15.13 12.93
C GLY A 109 2.70 -13.70 12.42
N HIS A 110 2.08 -13.45 11.25
CA HIS A 110 1.92 -12.08 10.74
C HIS A 110 1.02 -11.26 11.68
N THR A 111 -0.16 -11.82 11.98
CA THR A 111 -1.03 -11.43 13.09
C THR A 111 -1.46 -12.68 13.87
N MET A 112 -2.11 -12.51 15.01
CA MET A 112 -2.51 -13.66 15.84
C MET A 112 -3.75 -14.38 15.33
N GLU A 113 -4.62 -13.65 14.63
CA GLU A 113 -5.81 -14.19 13.98
C GLU A 113 -5.58 -14.64 12.53
N SER A 114 -4.35 -14.50 12.03
CA SER A 114 -3.96 -14.91 10.68
C SER A 114 -4.39 -16.34 10.38
N THR A 115 -5.07 -16.49 9.24
CA THR A 115 -5.75 -17.72 8.85
C THR A 115 -5.52 -18.00 7.37
N THR A 116 -5.10 -19.23 7.08
CA THR A 116 -5.03 -19.77 5.73
C THR A 116 -6.32 -20.54 5.43
N TYR A 117 -6.92 -20.30 4.27
CA TYR A 117 -8.12 -21.02 3.83
C TYR A 117 -7.75 -22.09 2.80
N LEU A 118 -7.94 -23.36 3.16
CA LEU A 118 -7.67 -24.52 2.31
C LEU A 118 -8.91 -24.93 1.53
N LEU A 119 -8.84 -24.86 0.21
CA LEU A 119 -9.90 -25.26 -0.70
C LEU A 119 -9.84 -26.75 -1.01
N ILE A 120 -10.98 -27.42 -0.82
CA ILE A 120 -11.21 -28.82 -1.13
C ILE A 120 -12.28 -28.89 -2.22
N ASP A 121 -11.98 -29.59 -3.31
CA ASP A 121 -12.87 -29.72 -4.46
C ASP A 121 -14.05 -30.70 -4.20
N GLU A 122 -14.90 -30.88 -5.22
CA GLU A 122 -16.07 -31.77 -5.13
C GLU A 122 -15.73 -33.26 -4.94
N ASN A 123 -14.48 -33.65 -5.20
CA ASN A 123 -13.99 -35.01 -5.03
C ASN A 123 -13.31 -35.21 -3.67
N GLY A 124 -13.23 -34.16 -2.84
CA GLY A 124 -12.53 -34.20 -1.56
C GLY A 124 -11.02 -34.02 -1.68
N THR A 125 -10.52 -33.52 -2.81
CA THR A 125 -9.10 -33.25 -3.04
C THR A 125 -8.75 -31.83 -2.63
N GLU A 126 -7.70 -31.67 -1.83
CA GLU A 126 -7.11 -30.37 -1.47
C GLU A 126 -6.39 -29.79 -2.70
N THR A 127 -6.78 -28.59 -3.15
CA THR A 127 -6.32 -28.05 -4.45
C THR A 127 -5.67 -26.68 -4.35
N ALA A 128 -6.05 -25.86 -3.38
CA ALA A 128 -5.55 -24.49 -3.26
C ALA A 128 -5.54 -24.01 -1.81
N ILE A 129 -4.60 -23.13 -1.47
CA ILE A 129 -4.57 -22.38 -0.21
C ILE A 129 -4.59 -20.88 -0.48
N PHE A 130 -5.44 -20.16 0.24
CA PHE A 130 -5.44 -18.71 0.30
C PHE A 130 -4.73 -18.30 1.59
N THR A 131 -3.47 -17.90 1.47
CA THR A 131 -2.52 -17.84 2.59
C THR A 131 -2.52 -16.52 3.34
N GLY A 132 -3.33 -15.56 2.90
CA GLY A 132 -3.28 -14.20 3.43
C GLY A 132 -1.84 -13.67 3.37
N ASP A 133 -1.41 -13.13 4.51
CA ASP A 133 -0.04 -12.68 4.73
C ASP A 133 0.80 -13.69 5.53
N THR A 134 0.34 -14.93 5.73
CA THR A 134 1.18 -15.98 6.36
C THR A 134 2.32 -16.40 5.43
N LEU A 135 2.00 -16.69 4.17
CA LEU A 135 2.95 -17.15 3.15
C LEU A 135 2.77 -16.34 1.87
N PHE A 136 3.86 -15.77 1.37
CA PHE A 136 3.92 -15.13 0.06
C PHE A 136 4.71 -15.99 -0.93
N LEU A 137 4.68 -15.60 -2.20
CA LEU A 137 5.55 -16.18 -3.20
C LEU A 137 6.97 -15.63 -3.04
N GLY A 138 7.90 -16.51 -2.64
CA GLY A 138 9.30 -16.19 -2.35
C GLY A 138 9.56 -15.57 -0.98
N ASP A 139 8.53 -15.37 -0.15
CA ASP A 139 8.65 -14.71 1.15
C ASP A 139 7.55 -15.13 2.15
N VAL A 140 7.52 -14.54 3.33
CA VAL A 140 6.49 -14.71 4.37
C VAL A 140 6.07 -13.35 4.94
N GLY A 141 4.96 -13.31 5.67
CA GLY A 141 4.53 -12.10 6.36
C GLY A 141 5.53 -11.58 7.36
N ARG A 142 5.68 -10.25 7.42
CA ARG A 142 6.46 -9.60 8.47
C ARG A 142 5.86 -9.88 9.87
N PRO A 143 6.67 -10.27 10.87
CA PRO A 143 6.20 -10.64 12.21
C PRO A 143 6.33 -9.49 13.23
N ASP A 144 6.11 -8.23 12.85
CA ASP A 144 6.31 -7.07 13.74
C ASP A 144 5.08 -6.14 13.84
N LEU A 145 4.01 -6.41 13.09
CA LEU A 145 2.79 -5.59 13.13
C LEU A 145 1.98 -5.76 14.42
N ALA A 146 1.96 -6.98 14.97
CA ALA A 146 1.11 -7.32 16.12
C ALA A 146 1.72 -6.94 17.49
N GLN A 147 2.98 -6.49 17.56
CA GLN A 147 3.72 -6.29 18.83
C GLN A 147 2.96 -5.41 19.83
N LYS A 148 2.42 -4.28 19.36
CA LYS A 148 1.71 -3.32 20.23
C LYS A 148 0.38 -3.86 20.75
N ALA A 149 -0.22 -4.83 20.06
CA ALA A 149 -1.50 -5.40 20.41
C ALA A 149 -1.38 -6.62 21.34
N THR A 150 -0.24 -7.31 21.36
CA THR A 150 -0.13 -8.65 21.97
C THR A 150 0.93 -8.78 23.07
N ASN A 151 1.68 -7.72 23.41
CA ASN A 151 2.86 -7.77 24.29
C ASN A 151 3.93 -8.79 23.84
N LEU A 152 3.88 -9.26 22.59
CA LEU A 152 4.84 -10.17 21.99
C LEU A 152 5.95 -9.39 21.29
N THR A 153 7.15 -9.95 21.26
CA THR A 153 8.26 -9.42 20.47
C THR A 153 8.15 -9.85 19.00
N GLN A 154 8.91 -9.23 18.10
CA GLN A 154 9.01 -9.72 16.71
C GLN A 154 9.61 -11.13 16.66
N GLU A 155 10.52 -11.46 17.57
CA GLU A 155 11.14 -12.78 17.66
C GLU A 155 10.10 -13.84 18.06
N ASP A 156 9.20 -13.52 19.00
CA ASP A 156 8.10 -14.40 19.37
C ASP A 156 7.16 -14.64 18.19
N LEU A 157 6.74 -13.57 17.51
CA LEU A 157 5.84 -13.63 16.35
C LEU A 157 6.48 -14.40 15.18
N ALA A 158 7.77 -14.20 14.92
CA ALA A 158 8.53 -14.96 13.93
C ALA A 158 8.60 -16.45 14.30
N GLY A 159 8.78 -16.74 15.58
CA GLY A 159 8.73 -18.11 16.09
C GLY A 159 7.36 -18.76 15.93
N ILE A 160 6.28 -18.03 16.18
CA ILE A 160 4.91 -18.50 15.98
C ILE A 160 4.64 -18.74 14.48
N LEU A 161 5.09 -17.83 13.62
CA LEU A 161 5.00 -17.98 12.17
C LEU A 161 5.70 -19.26 11.67
N TYR A 162 6.91 -19.53 12.18
CA TYR A 162 7.61 -20.78 11.88
C TYR A 162 6.78 -22.01 12.25
N ASP A 163 6.20 -22.04 13.46
CA ASP A 163 5.40 -23.17 13.92
C ASP A 163 4.14 -23.36 13.04
N SER A 164 3.48 -22.27 12.65
CA SER A 164 2.34 -22.27 11.72
C SER A 164 2.72 -22.86 10.36
N LEU A 165 3.82 -22.39 9.77
CA LEU A 165 4.30 -22.89 8.48
C LEU A 165 4.64 -24.38 8.55
N GLN A 166 5.39 -24.82 9.56
CA GLN A 166 5.82 -26.22 9.68
C GLN A 166 4.68 -27.18 10.00
N SER A 167 3.70 -26.75 10.80
CA SER A 167 2.62 -27.64 11.25
C SER A 167 1.40 -27.66 10.33
N LYS A 168 1.10 -26.55 9.63
CA LYS A 168 -0.12 -26.41 8.81
C LYS A 168 0.15 -26.38 7.31
N ILE A 169 1.25 -25.76 6.87
CA ILE A 169 1.51 -25.53 5.45
C ILE A 169 2.46 -26.58 4.85
N MET A 170 3.59 -26.83 5.49
CA MET A 170 4.60 -27.79 5.01
C MET A 170 4.07 -29.23 4.84
N PRO A 171 3.12 -29.74 5.65
CA PRO A 171 2.57 -31.09 5.47
C PRO A 171 1.64 -31.25 4.25
N LEU A 172 1.18 -30.15 3.66
CA LEU A 172 0.28 -30.19 2.51
C LEU A 172 0.99 -30.68 1.23
N ASP A 173 0.20 -31.18 0.27
CA ASP A 173 0.74 -31.72 -0.98
C ASP A 173 1.42 -30.64 -1.84
N ASP A 174 2.50 -31.02 -2.53
CA ASP A 174 3.29 -30.12 -3.38
C ASP A 174 2.51 -29.56 -4.58
N SER A 175 1.43 -30.22 -4.99
CA SER A 175 0.57 -29.79 -6.10
C SER A 175 -0.40 -28.67 -5.74
N ILE A 176 -0.57 -28.34 -4.45
CA ILE A 176 -1.48 -27.29 -4.00
C ILE A 176 -1.07 -25.93 -4.60
N THR A 177 -2.05 -25.21 -5.14
CA THR A 177 -1.86 -23.84 -5.63
C THR A 177 -1.88 -22.85 -4.47
N VAL A 178 -0.94 -21.91 -4.45
CA VAL A 178 -0.77 -20.90 -3.40
C VAL A 178 -1.26 -19.54 -3.90
N TYR A 179 -2.17 -18.94 -3.13
CA TYR A 179 -2.82 -17.67 -3.39
C TYR A 179 -2.61 -16.69 -2.21
N PRO A 180 -1.56 -15.84 -2.25
CA PRO A 180 -1.29 -14.88 -1.19
C PRO A 180 -2.14 -13.61 -1.27
N ALA A 181 -2.38 -12.94 -0.14
CA ALA A 181 -3.07 -11.64 -0.15
C ALA A 181 -2.21 -10.52 -0.77
N HIS A 182 -0.88 -10.65 -0.80
CA HIS A 182 0.02 -9.65 -1.38
C HIS A 182 1.10 -10.21 -2.32
N GLY A 183 1.66 -9.34 -3.16
CA GLY A 183 2.78 -9.63 -4.06
C GLY A 183 3.83 -8.51 -4.13
N ALA A 184 4.74 -8.58 -5.11
CA ALA A 184 5.83 -7.61 -5.28
C ALA A 184 5.35 -6.15 -5.23
N GLY A 185 5.94 -5.38 -4.31
CA GLY A 185 5.65 -3.96 -4.10
C GLY A 185 4.90 -3.65 -2.80
N SER A 186 4.29 -4.65 -2.15
CA SER A 186 3.67 -4.47 -0.84
C SER A 186 4.71 -4.29 0.27
N ALA A 187 4.35 -3.52 1.31
CA ALA A 187 5.16 -3.30 2.52
C ALA A 187 4.94 -4.38 3.61
N CYS A 188 4.09 -5.38 3.33
CA CYS A 188 3.83 -6.52 4.23
C CYS A 188 4.89 -7.63 4.14
N GLY A 189 5.75 -7.62 3.10
CA GLY A 189 6.86 -8.55 2.91
C GLY A 189 8.14 -7.86 2.42
N LYS A 190 9.29 -8.55 2.50
CA LYS A 190 10.61 -8.01 2.13
C LYS A 190 10.99 -8.28 0.67
N ASN A 191 10.74 -9.49 0.15
CA ASN A 191 11.29 -10.03 -1.10
C ASN A 191 10.25 -10.83 -1.92
N MET A 192 9.03 -10.32 -2.04
CA MET A 192 7.96 -11.00 -2.78
C MET A 192 8.24 -11.08 -4.30
N GLN A 193 7.87 -12.22 -4.89
CA GLN A 193 7.91 -12.47 -6.33
C GLN A 193 6.87 -11.63 -7.09
N LYS A 194 7.09 -11.47 -8.41
CA LYS A 194 6.19 -10.69 -9.29
C LYS A 194 4.95 -11.49 -9.69
N GLU A 195 5.12 -12.80 -9.79
CA GLU A 195 4.06 -13.75 -9.97
C GLU A 195 3.06 -13.62 -8.81
N THR A 196 1.78 -13.85 -9.09
CA THR A 196 0.69 -13.69 -8.11
C THR A 196 0.05 -15.02 -7.70
N VAL A 197 0.51 -16.12 -8.30
CA VAL A 197 0.08 -17.51 -8.07
C VAL A 197 1.28 -18.45 -8.36
N ASP A 198 1.46 -19.48 -7.53
CA ASP A 198 2.45 -20.55 -7.75
C ASP A 198 1.98 -21.87 -7.10
N ILE A 199 2.75 -22.94 -7.20
CA ILE A 199 2.53 -24.21 -6.50
C ILE A 199 3.39 -24.32 -5.24
N LEU A 200 2.84 -24.96 -4.21
CA LEU A 200 3.49 -25.12 -2.92
C LEU A 200 4.82 -25.87 -3.04
N GLY A 201 4.91 -26.88 -3.91
CA GLY A 201 6.13 -27.64 -4.16
C GLY A 201 7.28 -26.79 -4.74
N ASN A 202 6.96 -25.70 -5.46
CA ASN A 202 7.98 -24.75 -5.89
C ASN A 202 8.40 -23.84 -4.73
N GLN A 203 7.44 -23.33 -3.98
CA GLN A 203 7.71 -22.49 -2.80
C GLN A 203 8.54 -23.23 -1.74
N LYS A 204 8.27 -24.50 -1.46
CA LYS A 204 9.11 -25.35 -0.60
C LYS A 204 10.56 -25.46 -1.08
N LYS A 205 10.83 -25.28 -2.37
CA LYS A 205 12.18 -25.34 -2.95
C LYS A 205 12.86 -23.97 -3.00
N THR A 206 12.10 -22.91 -3.27
CA THR A 206 12.67 -21.60 -3.61
C THR A 206 12.46 -20.52 -2.57
N ASN A 207 11.44 -20.63 -1.71
CA ASN A 207 11.15 -19.64 -0.68
C ASN A 207 12.24 -19.73 0.40
N TYR A 208 12.97 -18.63 0.62
CA TYR A 208 14.10 -18.63 1.54
C TYR A 208 13.65 -18.98 2.96
N ALA A 209 12.44 -18.55 3.38
CA ALA A 209 11.93 -18.72 4.72
C ALA A 209 11.54 -20.20 4.98
N LEU A 210 10.99 -20.88 3.97
CA LEU A 210 10.63 -22.31 4.09
C LEU A 210 11.85 -23.25 4.11
N ASN A 211 13.01 -22.79 3.65
CA ASN A 211 14.23 -23.57 3.52
C ASN A 211 15.21 -23.44 4.70
N GLN A 212 14.77 -22.84 5.81
CA GLN A 212 15.62 -22.63 6.97
C GLN A 212 15.86 -23.94 7.74
N PRO A 213 17.08 -24.21 8.22
CA PRO A 213 17.42 -25.48 8.86
C PRO A 213 16.74 -25.69 10.21
N ASP A 214 16.39 -24.61 10.89
CA ASP A 214 15.77 -24.59 12.21
C ASP A 214 15.04 -23.26 12.47
N LYS A 215 14.27 -23.22 13.57
CA LYS A 215 13.48 -22.07 14.01
C LYS A 215 14.34 -20.83 14.29
N GLU A 216 15.52 -21.00 14.86
CA GLU A 216 16.41 -19.87 15.18
C GLU A 216 16.94 -19.20 13.91
N SER A 217 17.31 -20.00 12.92
CA SER A 217 17.75 -19.52 11.60
C SER A 217 16.61 -18.84 10.86
N PHE A 218 15.38 -19.37 10.96
CA PHE A 218 14.19 -18.71 10.45
C PHE A 218 13.96 -17.33 11.06
N ILE A 219 13.97 -17.23 12.39
CA ILE A 219 13.75 -15.96 13.09
C ILE A 219 14.79 -14.94 12.65
N ARG A 220 16.08 -15.32 12.63
CA ARG A 220 17.15 -14.41 12.18
C ARG A 220 16.94 -13.94 10.75
N GLU A 221 16.63 -14.84 9.83
CA GLU A 221 16.52 -14.53 8.42
C GLU A 221 15.25 -13.72 8.07
N VAL A 222 14.12 -13.99 8.72
CA VAL A 222 12.89 -13.22 8.50
C VAL A 222 13.00 -11.80 9.08
N LEU A 223 13.72 -11.63 10.19
CA LEU A 223 13.94 -10.32 10.80
C LEU A 223 15.03 -9.50 10.12
N ASP A 224 15.95 -10.15 9.40
CA ASP A 224 17.02 -9.46 8.69
C ASP A 224 16.48 -8.55 7.58
N GLY A 225 16.94 -7.29 7.60
CA GLY A 225 16.54 -6.26 6.63
C GLY A 225 15.11 -5.70 6.79
N LEU A 226 14.37 -6.05 7.85
CA LEU A 226 13.05 -5.47 8.11
C LEU A 226 13.16 -3.96 8.40
N THR A 227 12.30 -3.20 7.74
CA THR A 227 12.15 -1.76 7.95
C THR A 227 10.88 -1.49 8.76
N ALA A 228 10.86 -0.38 9.48
CA ALA A 228 9.68 0.01 10.25
C ALA A 228 8.43 0.05 9.36
N PRO A 229 7.28 -0.43 9.84
CA PRO A 229 6.04 -0.38 9.07
C PRO A 229 5.59 1.07 8.87
N PRO A 230 4.87 1.38 7.78
CA PRO A 230 4.25 2.69 7.61
C PRO A 230 3.39 3.06 8.81
N LYS A 231 3.48 4.32 9.26
CA LYS A 231 2.86 4.78 10.52
C LYS A 231 1.33 4.66 10.53
N TYR A 232 0.68 4.73 9.36
CA TYR A 232 -0.77 4.60 9.23
C TYR A 232 -1.30 3.16 9.42
N PHE A 233 -0.43 2.15 9.40
CA PHE A 233 -0.84 0.74 9.44
C PHE A 233 -1.68 0.40 10.68
N GLY A 234 -1.27 0.90 11.85
CA GLY A 234 -2.03 0.69 13.09
C GLY A 234 -3.43 1.29 13.06
N MET A 235 -3.64 2.36 12.28
CA MET A 235 -4.96 2.99 12.12
C MET A 235 -5.87 2.16 11.22
N ASN A 236 -5.33 1.57 10.15
CA ASN A 236 -6.09 0.64 9.31
C ASN A 236 -6.48 -0.63 10.06
N VAL A 237 -5.58 -1.21 10.86
CA VAL A 237 -5.94 -2.33 11.75
C VAL A 237 -7.08 -1.93 12.68
N ALA A 238 -7.02 -0.72 13.26
CA ALA A 238 -8.10 -0.21 14.11
C ALA A 238 -9.42 -0.04 13.35
N LEU A 239 -9.41 0.43 12.10
CA LEU A 239 -10.60 0.53 11.25
C LEU A 239 -11.15 -0.86 10.89
N ASN A 240 -10.30 -1.81 10.50
CA ASN A 240 -10.70 -3.17 10.16
C ASN A 240 -11.17 -3.99 11.37
N LYS A 241 -10.76 -3.63 12.60
CA LYS A 241 -11.24 -4.26 13.84
C LYS A 241 -12.47 -3.54 14.42
N GLY A 242 -12.51 -2.21 14.34
CA GLY A 242 -13.54 -1.36 14.96
C GLY A 242 -14.76 -1.07 14.07
N GLY A 243 -14.58 -1.18 12.76
CA GLY A 243 -15.54 -0.76 11.75
C GLY A 243 -15.35 0.68 11.28
N TYR A 244 -16.06 1.00 10.20
CA TYR A 244 -15.89 2.22 9.43
C TYR A 244 -17.20 2.63 8.72
N GLU A 245 -17.28 3.87 8.25
CA GLU A 245 -18.38 4.31 7.40
C GLU A 245 -18.34 3.59 6.05
N SER A 246 -19.50 3.43 5.41
CA SER A 246 -19.57 2.83 4.08
C SER A 246 -18.96 3.73 3.02
N LEU A 247 -18.34 3.16 1.99
CA LEU A 247 -17.74 3.92 0.89
C LEU A 247 -18.75 4.84 0.21
N ASP A 248 -20.02 4.44 0.12
CA ASP A 248 -21.09 5.28 -0.46
C ASP A 248 -21.26 6.61 0.31
N VAL A 249 -21.13 6.59 1.64
CA VAL A 249 -21.20 7.79 2.49
C VAL A 249 -19.97 8.67 2.27
N VAL A 250 -18.79 8.05 2.23
CA VAL A 250 -17.52 8.75 1.98
C VAL A 250 -17.53 9.43 0.60
N MET A 251 -18.00 8.73 -0.43
CA MET A 251 -18.16 9.29 -1.78
C MET A 251 -19.13 10.46 -1.81
N ASN A 252 -20.30 10.34 -1.17
CA ASN A 252 -21.29 11.42 -1.11
C ASN A 252 -20.75 12.68 -0.42
N LYS A 253 -19.87 12.52 0.57
CA LYS A 253 -19.21 13.62 1.27
C LYS A 253 -18.07 14.23 0.43
N GLY A 254 -17.22 13.38 -0.16
CA GLY A 254 -16.03 13.80 -0.90
C GLY A 254 -16.32 14.37 -2.29
N LEU A 255 -17.38 13.90 -2.98
CA LEU A 255 -17.82 14.41 -4.28
C LEU A 255 -18.62 15.71 -4.13
N ASN A 256 -18.05 16.65 -3.39
CA ASN A 256 -18.59 17.96 -3.12
C ASN A 256 -17.75 19.05 -3.81
N PRO A 257 -18.24 19.68 -4.88
CA PRO A 257 -17.49 20.72 -5.59
C PRO A 257 -17.43 22.01 -4.78
N ILE A 258 -16.22 22.51 -4.54
CA ILE A 258 -15.95 23.77 -3.84
C ILE A 258 -15.59 24.84 -4.87
N SER A 259 -16.17 26.03 -4.75
CA SER A 259 -15.89 27.16 -5.66
C SER A 259 -14.44 27.65 -5.52
N VAL A 260 -13.91 28.31 -6.55
CA VAL A 260 -12.58 28.92 -6.49
C VAL A 260 -12.53 30.00 -5.40
N GLU A 261 -13.63 30.74 -5.23
CA GLU A 261 -13.77 31.82 -4.25
C GLU A 261 -13.69 31.29 -2.80
N ASP A 262 -14.31 30.15 -2.52
CA ASP A 262 -14.44 29.60 -1.17
C ASP A 262 -13.28 28.65 -0.80
N PHE A 263 -12.52 28.14 -1.77
CA PHE A 263 -11.57 27.04 -1.56
C PHE A 263 -10.51 27.31 -0.48
N GLU A 264 -9.90 28.50 -0.48
CA GLU A 264 -8.87 28.88 0.50
C GLU A 264 -9.45 29.06 1.90
N SER A 265 -10.58 29.77 2.02
CA SER A 265 -11.27 29.95 3.30
C SER A 265 -11.73 28.61 3.85
N PHE A 266 -12.24 27.73 3.00
CA PHE A 266 -12.67 26.39 3.37
C PHE A 266 -11.49 25.58 3.92
N ALA A 267 -10.37 25.53 3.19
CA ALA A 267 -9.15 24.84 3.64
C ALA A 267 -8.70 25.34 5.03
N LYS A 268 -8.70 26.66 5.23
CA LYS A 268 -8.27 27.30 6.48
C LYS A 268 -9.23 27.03 7.64
N GLU A 269 -10.54 27.11 7.40
CA GLU A 269 -11.57 26.93 8.43
C GLU A 269 -11.67 25.49 8.91
N THR A 270 -11.50 24.52 7.99
CA THR A 270 -11.56 23.10 8.33
C THR A 270 -10.20 22.53 8.72
N GLY A 271 -9.10 23.27 8.53
CA GLY A 271 -7.74 22.76 8.67
C GLY A 271 -7.41 21.67 7.65
N ALA A 272 -8.04 21.71 6.46
CA ALA A 272 -7.85 20.68 5.45
C ALA A 272 -6.51 20.82 4.72
N LEU A 273 -5.88 19.68 4.49
CA LEU A 273 -4.74 19.55 3.59
C LEU A 273 -5.23 19.74 2.15
N ILE A 274 -4.61 20.67 1.41
CA ILE A 274 -4.82 20.80 -0.03
C ILE A 274 -3.95 19.74 -0.71
N LEU A 275 -4.59 18.65 -1.16
CA LEU A 275 -3.91 17.55 -1.83
C LEU A 275 -4.11 17.67 -3.34
N ASP A 276 -3.04 17.98 -4.06
CA ASP A 276 -3.03 18.10 -5.51
C ASP A 276 -2.63 16.77 -6.15
N THR A 277 -3.58 16.13 -6.82
CA THR A 277 -3.42 14.79 -7.40
C THR A 277 -2.96 14.83 -8.85
N ARG A 278 -2.71 16.01 -9.41
CA ARG A 278 -2.25 16.17 -10.80
C ARG A 278 -0.86 15.59 -11.00
N ASN A 279 -0.51 15.37 -12.27
CA ASN A 279 0.81 14.88 -12.64
C ASN A 279 1.93 15.85 -12.19
N PRO A 280 3.04 15.36 -11.61
CA PRO A 280 4.22 16.18 -11.31
C PRO A 280 4.70 17.08 -12.46
N ALA A 281 4.57 16.61 -13.71
CA ALA A 281 4.93 17.35 -14.92
C ALA A 281 4.04 18.56 -15.19
N ASP A 282 2.87 18.66 -14.57
CA ASP A 282 1.98 19.81 -14.69
C ASP A 282 1.97 20.64 -13.40
N PHE A 283 2.06 19.98 -12.25
CA PHE A 283 2.14 20.63 -10.94
C PHE A 283 3.28 21.65 -10.86
N HIS A 284 4.50 21.28 -11.32
CA HIS A 284 5.67 22.17 -11.20
C HIS A 284 5.50 23.51 -11.95
N LYS A 285 4.65 23.54 -12.98
CA LYS A 285 4.39 24.73 -13.80
C LYS A 285 3.43 25.72 -13.12
N GLY A 286 2.73 25.29 -12.08
CA GLY A 286 1.72 26.08 -11.38
C GLY A 286 0.87 25.22 -10.44
N PHE A 287 0.74 25.65 -9.19
CA PHE A 287 -0.13 25.03 -8.19
C PHE A 287 -0.64 26.05 -7.16
N ILE A 288 -1.64 25.66 -6.38
CA ILE A 288 -2.20 26.49 -5.30
C ILE A 288 -1.19 26.56 -4.16
N PRO A 289 -0.86 27.75 -3.62
CA PRO A 289 0.09 27.87 -2.51
C PRO A 289 -0.23 26.89 -1.35
N ASN A 290 0.82 26.30 -0.78
CA ASN A 290 0.76 25.26 0.27
C ASN A 290 0.14 23.91 -0.12
N ALA A 291 -0.24 23.70 -1.38
CA ALA A 291 -0.69 22.38 -1.82
C ALA A 291 0.45 21.35 -1.82
N ILE A 292 0.14 20.13 -1.40
CA ILE A 292 1.05 18.99 -1.46
C ILE A 292 0.70 18.16 -2.70
N ASN A 293 1.69 17.90 -3.56
CA ASN A 293 1.49 17.06 -4.73
C ASN A 293 1.72 15.59 -4.38
N ILE A 294 0.72 14.76 -4.61
CA ILE A 294 0.87 13.31 -4.68
C ILE A 294 0.07 12.84 -5.89
N GLY A 295 0.76 12.65 -7.02
CA GLY A 295 0.10 12.43 -8.30
C GLY A 295 -0.62 11.07 -8.40
N LEU A 296 -1.85 11.07 -8.93
CA LEU A 296 -2.71 9.88 -8.99
C LEU A 296 -2.09 8.72 -9.80
N LYS A 297 -1.28 9.03 -10.82
CA LYS A 297 -0.63 8.03 -11.69
C LYS A 297 0.56 7.29 -11.04
N GLY A 298 1.00 7.68 -9.84
CA GLY A 298 2.01 6.96 -9.07
C GLY A 298 1.40 6.13 -7.95
N ASP A 299 2.23 5.81 -6.93
CA ASP A 299 1.83 5.09 -5.72
C ASP A 299 1.03 6.01 -4.77
N PHE A 300 -0.03 6.64 -5.28
CA PHE A 300 -0.79 7.70 -4.63
C PHE A 300 -1.19 7.40 -3.18
N ALA A 301 -2.01 6.37 -2.98
CA ALA A 301 -2.58 6.06 -1.68
C ALA A 301 -1.52 5.66 -0.63
N PRO A 302 -0.53 4.79 -0.93
CA PRO A 302 0.57 4.53 -0.02
C PRO A 302 1.36 5.79 0.37
N TRP A 303 1.66 6.69 -0.57
CA TRP A 303 2.37 7.93 -0.23
C TRP A 303 1.54 8.88 0.64
N VAL A 304 0.22 8.95 0.43
CA VAL A 304 -0.67 9.69 1.35
C VAL A 304 -0.58 9.08 2.74
N GLY A 305 -0.72 7.75 2.87
CA GLY A 305 -0.61 7.05 4.15
C GLY A 305 0.73 7.27 4.85
N THR A 306 1.84 7.21 4.11
CA THR A 306 3.19 7.42 4.66
C THR A 306 3.41 8.86 5.14
N LEU A 307 2.90 9.86 4.40
CA LEU A 307 3.26 11.26 4.62
C LEU A 307 2.26 12.03 5.49
N VAL A 308 0.97 11.74 5.34
CA VAL A 308 -0.08 12.40 6.13
C VAL A 308 -0.26 11.70 7.47
N VAL A 309 -0.10 10.37 7.49
CA VAL A 309 -0.17 9.48 8.66
C VAL A 309 -1.54 9.42 9.34
N ASP A 310 -2.09 10.56 9.77
CA ASP A 310 -3.39 10.65 10.42
C ASP A 310 -4.52 10.47 9.40
N VAL A 311 -5.16 9.30 9.42
CA VAL A 311 -6.29 8.98 8.54
C VAL A 311 -7.52 9.88 8.76
N GLN A 312 -7.58 10.62 9.86
CA GLN A 312 -8.64 11.59 10.15
C GLN A 312 -8.33 13.01 9.66
N GLN A 313 -7.11 13.27 9.16
CA GLN A 313 -6.73 14.57 8.59
C GLN A 313 -7.76 14.97 7.51
N PRO A 314 -8.46 16.12 7.66
CA PRO A 314 -9.33 16.60 6.61
C PRO A 314 -8.55 16.88 5.33
N ILE A 315 -9.09 16.46 4.18
CA ILE A 315 -8.47 16.65 2.85
C ILE A 315 -9.45 17.35 1.91
N ILE A 316 -8.94 18.29 1.12
CA ILE A 316 -9.62 18.78 -0.08
C ILE A 316 -8.73 18.57 -1.30
N LEU A 317 -9.35 18.20 -2.41
CA LEU A 317 -8.63 17.76 -3.60
C LEU A 317 -8.49 18.85 -4.65
N VAL A 318 -7.34 18.88 -5.30
CA VAL A 318 -7.13 19.53 -6.60
C VAL A 318 -6.78 18.43 -7.59
N SER A 319 -7.71 18.08 -8.47
CA SER A 319 -7.60 16.95 -9.39
C SER A 319 -7.76 17.40 -10.84
N ASP A 320 -7.34 16.53 -11.77
CA ASP A 320 -7.78 16.62 -13.16
C ASP A 320 -9.27 16.29 -13.23
N GLU A 321 -10.04 17.04 -14.01
CA GLU A 321 -11.48 16.87 -14.11
C GLU A 321 -11.85 15.44 -14.54
N GLY A 322 -12.72 14.78 -13.78
CA GLY A 322 -13.15 13.39 -13.99
C GLY A 322 -12.31 12.36 -13.22
N THR A 323 -11.32 12.79 -12.44
CA THR A 323 -10.49 11.89 -11.60
C THR A 323 -10.80 12.00 -10.10
N GLU A 324 -11.76 12.82 -9.72
CA GLU A 324 -12.16 13.06 -8.32
C GLU A 324 -12.60 11.77 -7.63
N GLU A 325 -13.49 11.02 -8.28
CA GLU A 325 -14.03 9.76 -7.75
C GLU A 325 -12.91 8.73 -7.54
N GLU A 326 -11.96 8.63 -8.48
CA GLU A 326 -10.82 7.73 -8.36
C GLU A 326 -9.93 8.13 -7.18
N ALA A 327 -9.65 9.43 -7.02
CA ALA A 327 -8.85 9.94 -5.92
C ALA A 327 -9.49 9.63 -4.55
N ILE A 328 -10.79 9.89 -4.39
CA ILE A 328 -11.52 9.60 -3.15
C ILE A 328 -11.53 8.10 -2.86
N MET A 329 -11.85 7.27 -3.86
CA MET A 329 -11.83 5.81 -3.72
C MET A 329 -10.48 5.30 -3.23
N ARG A 330 -9.39 5.77 -3.84
CA ARG A 330 -8.03 5.32 -3.52
C ARG A 330 -7.56 5.82 -2.16
N LEU A 331 -8.00 7.00 -1.71
CA LEU A 331 -7.78 7.47 -0.34
C LEU A 331 -8.53 6.59 0.68
N SER A 332 -9.79 6.26 0.39
CA SER A 332 -10.59 5.37 1.24
C SER A 332 -10.01 3.96 1.35
N ARG A 333 -9.33 3.46 0.31
CA ARG A 333 -8.60 2.17 0.40
C ARG A 333 -7.57 2.15 1.52
N VAL A 334 -7.00 3.28 1.90
CA VAL A 334 -5.99 3.40 2.97
C VAL A 334 -6.54 4.14 4.20
N GLY A 335 -7.86 4.27 4.31
CA GLY A 335 -8.56 4.80 5.49
C GLY A 335 -8.76 6.31 5.54
N PHE A 336 -8.31 7.05 4.54
CA PHE A 336 -8.45 8.52 4.48
C PHE A 336 -9.84 8.91 3.98
N ASP A 337 -10.85 8.61 4.80
CA ASP A 337 -12.26 8.83 4.50
C ASP A 337 -12.70 10.30 4.72
N ASN A 338 -11.85 11.14 5.35
CA ASN A 338 -12.18 12.53 5.65
C ASN A 338 -11.92 13.51 4.49
N VAL A 339 -12.31 13.13 3.27
CA VAL A 339 -12.31 14.03 2.12
C VAL A 339 -13.55 14.92 2.18
N LEU A 340 -13.34 16.24 2.19
CA LEU A 340 -14.41 17.23 2.38
C LEU A 340 -14.97 17.81 1.07
N GLY A 341 -14.25 17.60 -0.04
CA GLY A 341 -14.61 18.14 -1.34
C GLY A 341 -13.41 18.26 -2.28
N TYR A 342 -13.65 18.85 -3.45
CA TYR A 342 -12.64 19.09 -4.47
C TYR A 342 -12.84 20.45 -5.11
N LEU A 343 -11.77 21.01 -5.68
CA LEU A 343 -11.83 22.28 -6.39
C LEU A 343 -12.63 22.14 -7.69
N LYS A 344 -13.76 22.85 -7.78
CA LYS A 344 -14.60 22.86 -8.98
C LYS A 344 -13.83 23.45 -10.17
N GLY A 345 -13.69 22.66 -11.23
CA GLY A 345 -12.96 23.04 -12.44
C GLY A 345 -11.43 22.94 -12.30
N GLY A 346 -10.94 22.33 -11.22
CA GLY A 346 -9.54 22.04 -10.99
C GLY A 346 -8.62 23.26 -10.99
N PHE A 347 -7.33 23.02 -11.17
CA PHE A 347 -6.32 24.08 -11.15
C PHE A 347 -6.49 25.10 -12.29
N ASP A 348 -7.08 24.72 -13.42
CA ASP A 348 -7.32 25.66 -14.52
C ASP A 348 -8.34 26.72 -14.15
N ALA A 349 -9.42 26.37 -13.44
CA ALA A 349 -10.37 27.34 -12.91
C ALA A 349 -9.70 28.32 -11.93
N TRP A 350 -8.84 27.81 -11.04
CA TRP A 350 -8.03 28.62 -10.14
C TRP A 350 -7.15 29.61 -10.90
N LYS A 351 -6.36 29.13 -11.86
CA LYS A 351 -5.47 29.94 -12.68
C LYS A 351 -6.23 31.02 -13.47
N ASN A 352 -7.39 30.66 -14.03
CA ASN A 352 -8.24 31.59 -14.78
C ASN A 352 -8.86 32.69 -13.91
N SER A 353 -9.05 32.42 -12.61
CA SER A 353 -9.48 33.43 -11.64
C SER A 353 -8.40 34.46 -11.26
N LYS A 354 -7.15 34.25 -11.74
CA LYS A 354 -5.97 35.09 -11.45
C LYS A 354 -5.61 35.17 -9.96
N LYS A 355 -6.00 34.16 -9.17
CA LYS A 355 -5.49 33.95 -7.82
C LYS A 355 -4.00 33.59 -7.84
N GLU A 356 -3.37 33.72 -6.68
CA GLU A 356 -1.95 33.43 -6.50
C GLU A 356 -1.64 31.97 -6.85
N ILE A 357 -0.49 31.75 -7.48
CA ILE A 357 0.03 30.41 -7.78
C ILE A 357 1.49 30.35 -7.38
N ASP A 358 1.92 29.17 -6.95
CA ASP A 358 3.32 28.83 -6.77
C ASP A 358 3.83 27.96 -7.94
N VAL A 359 5.15 27.87 -8.07
CA VAL A 359 5.85 27.04 -9.06
C VAL A 359 7.03 26.32 -8.42
N VAL A 360 7.41 25.16 -8.96
CA VAL A 360 8.66 24.48 -8.60
C VAL A 360 9.64 24.68 -9.74
N LYS A 361 10.83 25.22 -9.44
CA LYS A 361 11.91 25.29 -10.43
C LYS A 361 12.36 23.86 -10.75
N ARG A 362 12.12 23.45 -12.00
CA ARG A 362 12.44 22.13 -12.52
C ARG A 362 13.35 22.26 -13.72
N ILE A 363 14.38 21.41 -13.79
CA ILE A 363 15.31 21.33 -14.93
C ILE A 363 15.43 19.89 -15.43
N SER A 364 15.81 19.75 -16.69
CA SER A 364 16.16 18.46 -17.29
C SER A 364 17.49 17.92 -16.75
N PRO A 365 17.75 16.61 -16.88
CA PRO A 365 19.06 16.04 -16.55
C PRO A 365 20.23 16.68 -17.31
N ALA A 366 20.00 17.11 -18.56
CA ALA A 366 21.03 17.76 -19.37
C ALA A 366 21.40 19.15 -18.82
N GLU A 367 20.39 19.96 -18.49
CA GLU A 367 20.60 21.27 -17.86
C GLU A 367 21.24 21.13 -16.48
N PHE A 368 20.88 20.08 -15.72
CA PHE A 368 21.54 19.77 -14.46
C PHE A 368 23.02 19.44 -14.66
N ALA A 369 23.36 18.61 -15.66
CA ALA A 369 24.75 18.28 -15.97
C ALA A 369 25.59 19.51 -16.39
N GLU A 370 24.96 20.53 -16.98
CA GLU A 370 25.61 21.80 -17.32
C GLU A 370 25.80 22.73 -16.11
N GLN A 371 24.89 22.65 -15.12
CA GLN A 371 24.96 23.45 -13.88
C GLN A 371 25.77 22.78 -12.77
N PHE A 372 26.01 21.46 -12.87
CA PHE A 372 26.70 20.69 -11.86
C PHE A 372 28.15 21.13 -11.68
N THR A 373 28.54 21.27 -10.42
CA THR A 373 29.91 21.48 -9.98
C THR A 373 30.24 20.50 -8.86
N ALA A 374 31.51 20.23 -8.61
CA ALA A 374 31.94 19.35 -7.51
C ALA A 374 31.51 19.84 -6.11
N SER A 375 31.08 21.09 -5.98
CA SER A 375 30.54 21.68 -4.75
C SER A 375 29.01 21.75 -4.72
N SER A 376 28.32 21.21 -5.73
CA SER A 376 26.86 21.21 -5.79
C SER A 376 26.29 20.33 -4.70
N LYS A 377 25.37 20.88 -3.90
CA LYS A 377 24.63 20.12 -2.89
C LYS A 377 23.49 19.38 -3.56
N ILE A 378 23.44 18.06 -3.37
CA ILE A 378 22.42 17.20 -3.99
C ILE A 378 21.71 16.44 -2.89
N ILE A 379 20.39 16.47 -2.88
CA ILE A 379 19.54 15.68 -2.01
C ILE A 379 18.86 14.58 -2.83
N ASP A 380 19.13 13.34 -2.46
CA ASP A 380 18.52 12.15 -3.04
C ASP A 380 17.44 11.62 -2.09
N VAL A 381 16.18 11.70 -2.52
CA VAL A 381 15.02 11.28 -1.71
C VAL A 381 14.58 9.83 -1.96
N ARG A 382 15.41 9.02 -2.64
CA ARG A 382 15.18 7.57 -2.78
C ARG A 382 15.34 6.85 -1.45
N LYS A 383 14.83 5.61 -1.39
CA LYS A 383 15.05 4.72 -0.25
C LYS A 383 16.54 4.44 -0.08
N ILE A 384 16.95 4.09 1.15
CA ILE A 384 18.34 3.77 1.49
C ILE A 384 18.88 2.65 0.58
N SER A 385 18.10 1.60 0.33
CA SER A 385 18.52 0.49 -0.53
C SER A 385 18.78 0.89 -1.99
N GLU A 386 17.97 1.80 -2.54
CA GLU A 386 18.17 2.34 -3.89
C GLU A 386 19.43 3.22 -3.96
N TYR A 387 19.67 4.02 -2.93
CA TYR A 387 20.85 4.86 -2.83
C TYR A 387 22.13 4.03 -2.67
N SER A 388 22.13 3.05 -1.76
CA SER A 388 23.25 2.13 -1.53
C SER A 388 23.59 1.29 -2.76
N ALA A 389 22.61 1.00 -3.62
CA ALA A 389 22.85 0.29 -4.87
C ALA A 389 23.66 1.13 -5.86
N GLU A 390 23.30 2.41 -6.02
CA GLU A 390 24.00 3.36 -6.89
C GLU A 390 23.46 4.78 -6.68
N HIS A 391 24.34 5.78 -6.62
CA HIS A 391 23.97 7.19 -6.45
C HIS A 391 24.98 8.14 -7.09
N ILE A 392 24.64 9.43 -7.17
CA ILE A 392 25.57 10.48 -7.62
C ILE A 392 26.60 10.73 -6.51
N ASP A 393 27.88 10.85 -6.87
CA ASP A 393 28.93 11.08 -5.89
C ASP A 393 28.65 12.34 -5.04
N ASN A 394 28.85 12.21 -3.73
CA ASN A 394 28.62 13.25 -2.72
C ASN A 394 27.15 13.73 -2.57
N ALA A 395 26.18 13.02 -3.13
CA ALA A 395 24.78 13.27 -2.81
C ALA A 395 24.46 12.91 -1.35
N TYR A 396 23.51 13.62 -0.74
CA TYR A 396 23.00 13.32 0.59
C TYR A 396 21.71 12.51 0.47
N ASN A 397 21.71 11.27 0.95
CA ASN A 397 20.47 10.51 1.04
C ASN A 397 19.58 11.06 2.17
N ARG A 398 18.37 11.48 1.79
CA ARG A 398 17.31 11.97 2.68
C ARG A 398 15.97 11.39 2.20
N PRO A 399 15.68 10.11 2.50
CA PRO A 399 14.51 9.43 1.97
C PRO A 399 13.20 10.19 2.25
N LEU A 400 12.28 10.18 1.26
CA LEU A 400 11.00 10.89 1.33
C LEU A 400 10.10 10.38 2.47
N ASP A 401 10.11 9.07 2.73
CA ASP A 401 9.29 8.40 3.75
C ASP A 401 9.59 8.86 5.19
N ILE A 402 10.73 9.52 5.41
CA ILE A 402 11.11 10.13 6.68
C ILE A 402 11.32 11.64 6.56
N ILE A 403 10.70 12.32 5.59
CA ILE A 403 10.83 13.78 5.38
C ILE A 403 10.51 14.60 6.63
N SER A 404 9.55 14.17 7.43
CA SER A 404 9.21 14.81 8.71
C SER A 404 10.37 14.88 9.70
N GLU A 405 11.36 13.99 9.57
CA GLU A 405 12.50 13.89 10.50
C GLU A 405 13.65 14.82 10.12
N TRP A 406 13.75 15.22 8.84
CA TRP A 406 14.88 16.00 8.35
C TRP A 406 14.51 17.36 7.74
N ILE A 407 13.24 17.62 7.43
CA ILE A 407 12.81 18.86 6.79
C ILE A 407 13.22 20.12 7.56
N SER A 408 13.13 20.09 8.89
CA SER A 408 13.50 21.19 9.78
C SER A 408 15.01 21.42 9.88
N ALA A 409 15.83 20.49 9.38
CA ALA A 409 17.29 20.63 9.32
C ALA A 409 17.78 21.13 7.95
N VAL A 410 16.88 21.40 7.00
CA VAL A 410 17.25 21.93 5.68
C VAL A 410 17.59 23.41 5.81
N ASP A 411 18.80 23.77 5.39
CA ASP A 411 19.25 25.16 5.29
C ASP A 411 18.80 25.77 3.96
N ASP A 412 17.80 26.65 3.99
CA ASP A 412 17.26 27.33 2.81
C ASP A 412 18.16 28.50 2.31
N SER A 413 19.24 28.83 3.03
CA SER A 413 20.21 29.83 2.56
C SER A 413 21.15 29.27 1.47
N GLU A 414 21.32 27.95 1.42
CA GLU A 414 22.17 27.26 0.45
C GLU A 414 21.34 26.58 -0.65
N HIS A 415 21.70 26.81 -1.91
CA HIS A 415 21.02 26.14 -3.02
C HIS A 415 21.34 24.64 -3.06
N PHE A 416 20.34 23.80 -3.30
CA PHE A 416 20.54 22.39 -3.58
C PHE A 416 19.70 21.86 -4.74
N PHE A 417 20.17 20.77 -5.35
CA PHE A 417 19.42 20.01 -6.34
C PHE A 417 18.71 18.84 -5.68
N LEU A 418 17.48 18.57 -6.10
CA LEU A 418 16.62 17.54 -5.52
C LEU A 418 16.23 16.52 -6.58
N HIS A 419 16.45 15.24 -6.30
CA HIS A 419 16.00 14.18 -7.19
C HIS A 419 15.57 12.91 -6.45
N CYS A 420 14.85 12.05 -7.17
CA CYS A 420 14.62 10.66 -6.77
C CYS A 420 15.06 9.72 -7.91
N ALA A 421 14.43 8.55 -8.08
CA ALA A 421 14.72 7.68 -9.22
C ALA A 421 14.19 8.23 -10.56
N GLY A 422 12.98 8.82 -10.57
CA GLY A 422 12.25 9.13 -11.81
C GLY A 422 11.48 10.46 -11.83
N GLY A 423 11.59 11.29 -10.78
CA GLY A 423 10.92 12.60 -10.70
C GLY A 423 9.59 12.62 -9.93
N TYR A 424 8.99 11.46 -9.60
CA TYR A 424 7.73 11.40 -8.87
C TYR A 424 7.91 11.81 -7.39
N ARG A 425 8.73 11.06 -6.64
CA ARG A 425 9.00 11.32 -5.21
C ARG A 425 9.68 12.67 -4.94
N SER A 426 10.53 13.14 -5.86
CA SER A 426 11.18 14.44 -5.71
C SER A 426 10.20 15.60 -5.86
N MET A 427 9.15 15.45 -6.68
CA MET A 427 8.09 16.47 -6.73
C MET A 427 7.22 16.48 -5.47
N ILE A 428 6.95 15.30 -4.89
CA ILE A 428 6.28 15.23 -3.58
C ILE A 428 7.12 15.98 -2.54
N ALA A 429 8.42 15.65 -2.43
CA ALA A 429 9.35 16.33 -1.55
C ALA A 429 9.40 17.85 -1.81
N ALA A 430 9.45 18.28 -3.08
CA ALA A 430 9.45 19.68 -3.47
C ALA A 430 8.19 20.42 -2.99
N SER A 431 7.02 19.81 -3.12
CA SER A 431 5.77 20.41 -2.65
C SER A 431 5.73 20.56 -1.11
N ILE A 432 6.27 19.60 -0.38
CA ILE A 432 6.38 19.64 1.09
C ILE A 432 7.41 20.70 1.52
N LEU A 433 8.56 20.79 0.85
CA LEU A 433 9.56 21.84 1.12
C LEU A 433 8.96 23.23 0.90
N ASN A 434 8.26 23.44 -0.22
CA ASN A 434 7.58 24.70 -0.51
C ASN A 434 6.52 25.06 0.54
N SER A 435 5.73 24.10 1.03
CA SER A 435 4.74 24.35 2.09
C SER A 435 5.37 24.72 3.44
N HIS A 436 6.64 24.38 3.64
CA HIS A 436 7.44 24.79 4.80
C HIS A 436 8.27 26.06 4.53
N GLY A 437 8.07 26.71 3.39
CA GLY A 437 8.75 27.94 3.02
C GLY A 437 10.18 27.76 2.49
N ILE A 438 10.66 26.52 2.34
CA ILE A 438 11.96 26.20 1.75
C ILE A 438 11.80 26.25 0.23
N ARG A 439 12.49 27.19 -0.42
CA ARG A 439 12.29 27.49 -1.85
C ARG A 439 13.60 27.52 -2.64
N ASN A 440 14.75 27.51 -1.98
CA ASN A 440 16.05 27.61 -2.60
C ASN A 440 16.55 26.25 -3.11
N PHE A 441 15.78 25.60 -3.98
CA PHE A 441 16.16 24.33 -4.59
C PHE A 441 15.75 24.24 -6.05
N THR A 442 16.35 23.30 -6.78
CA THR A 442 15.94 22.94 -8.14
C THR A 442 15.64 21.44 -8.20
N GLU A 443 14.43 21.06 -8.65
CA GLU A 443 14.06 19.66 -8.86
C GLU A 443 14.54 19.17 -10.23
N ILE A 444 15.02 17.93 -10.28
CA ILE A 444 15.53 17.32 -11.52
C ILE A 444 14.51 16.35 -12.11
N GLU A 445 13.99 16.69 -13.29
CA GLU A 445 13.08 15.83 -14.05
C GLU A 445 13.72 14.48 -14.38
N GLY A 446 12.95 13.39 -14.32
CA GLY A 446 13.43 12.06 -14.66
C GLY A 446 14.42 11.46 -13.65
N GLY A 447 14.79 12.21 -12.61
CA GLY A 447 15.61 11.77 -11.49
C GLY A 447 16.94 11.12 -11.88
N PHE A 448 17.42 10.22 -11.02
CA PHE A 448 18.67 9.47 -11.20
C PHE A 448 18.69 8.71 -12.54
N ASN A 449 17.57 8.14 -12.97
CA ASN A 449 17.47 7.45 -14.26
C ASN A 449 17.76 8.37 -15.45
N GLY A 450 17.30 9.62 -15.39
CA GLY A 450 17.59 10.64 -16.38
C GLY A 450 19.03 11.13 -16.30
N ILE A 451 19.52 11.38 -15.07
CA ILE A 451 20.89 11.85 -14.81
C ILE A 451 21.93 10.85 -15.30
N LYS A 452 21.76 9.56 -14.99
CA LYS A 452 22.67 8.49 -15.39
C LYS A 452 22.86 8.41 -16.91
N LYS A 453 21.80 8.65 -17.69
CA LYS A 453 21.85 8.65 -19.16
C LYS A 453 22.67 9.81 -19.75
N THR A 454 22.96 10.83 -18.96
CA THR A 454 23.81 11.93 -19.44
C THR A 454 25.28 11.53 -19.53
N GLU A 455 25.71 10.52 -18.75
CA GLU A 455 27.12 10.08 -18.63
C GLU A 455 28.11 11.20 -18.28
N LYS A 456 27.60 12.33 -17.76
CA LYS A 456 28.39 13.55 -17.47
C LYS A 456 28.68 13.74 -16.00
N LEU A 457 27.99 13.02 -15.10
CA LEU A 457 28.16 13.13 -13.67
C LEU A 457 28.87 11.90 -13.09
N PRO A 458 29.72 12.11 -12.07
CA PRO A 458 30.30 11.00 -11.33
C PRO A 458 29.21 10.28 -10.52
N VAL A 459 29.17 8.97 -10.64
CA VAL A 459 28.26 8.08 -9.90
C VAL A 459 29.07 6.99 -9.21
N SER A 460 28.57 6.52 -8.08
CA SER A 460 29.19 5.42 -7.35
C SER A 460 29.19 4.14 -8.17
N ASP A 461 30.10 3.22 -7.88
CA ASP A 461 30.05 1.87 -8.46
C ASP A 461 28.72 1.19 -8.08
N PHE A 462 28.14 0.45 -9.04
CA PHE A 462 26.90 -0.28 -8.79
C PHE A 462 27.15 -1.48 -7.87
N VAL A 463 26.43 -1.54 -6.75
CA VAL A 463 26.48 -2.64 -5.79
C VAL A 463 25.15 -3.36 -5.74
N CYS A 464 25.13 -4.64 -6.12
CA CYS A 464 23.94 -5.47 -6.02
C CYS A 464 23.63 -5.75 -4.54
N GLN A 465 22.60 -5.09 -4.00
CA GLN A 465 22.26 -5.17 -2.57
C GLN A 465 21.90 -6.60 -2.10
N SER A 466 21.41 -7.46 -2.99
CA SER A 466 21.14 -8.87 -2.68
C SER A 466 22.38 -9.77 -2.62
N LYS A 467 23.59 -9.21 -2.78
CA LYS A 467 24.88 -9.92 -2.77
C LYS A 467 25.94 -9.29 -1.87
N VAL A 468 25.55 -8.37 -0.98
CA VAL A 468 26.46 -7.77 0.00
C VAL A 468 26.52 -8.72 1.21
N LEU A 469 27.73 -9.19 1.55
CA LEU A 469 28.02 -10.10 2.66
C LEU A 469 27.94 -9.42 4.03
#